data_AF-A0A7V5WMK9-F1
#
_entry.id   AF-A0A7V5WMK9-F1
#
_cell.length_a   1.000
_cell.length_b   1.000
_cell.length_c   1.000
_cell.angle_alpha   90.00
_cell.angle_beta   90.00
_cell.angle_gamma   90.00
#
_symmetry.space_group_name_H-M   'P 1'
#
loop_
_entity.id
_entity.type
_entity.pdbx_description
1 polymer ?
#
loop_
_entity_poly.entity_id
_entity_poly.type
_entity_poly.pdbx_seq_one_letter_code
_entity_poly.pdbx_strand_id
1 'polypeptide(L)' 'EPKIAEVLALLDKHLDGVLMSGSGSTCFGLGSVVDIELARAEINRTFPEYWTKVVKTL' A
#
# COMPACT_ATOMS: atom_id res chain seq x y z
N GLU A 1 4.21 -9.29 -14.88
CA GLU A 1 5.42 -9.20 -14.04
C GLU A 1 5.05 -8.95 -12.59
N PRO A 2 5.87 -9.34 -11.61
CA PRO A 2 5.48 -9.35 -10.20
C PRO A 2 5.61 -7.94 -9.60
N LYS A 3 4.67 -7.07 -9.95
CA LYS A 3 4.54 -5.69 -9.42
C LYS A 3 4.40 -5.63 -7.89
N ILE A 4 4.16 -6.76 -7.23
CA ILE A 4 4.08 -6.89 -5.77
C ILE A 4 5.32 -6.33 -5.08
N ALA A 5 6.53 -6.68 -5.54
CA ALA A 5 7.75 -6.22 -4.89
C ALA A 5 7.90 -4.69 -5.00
N GLU A 6 7.51 -4.11 -6.13
CA GLU A 6 7.52 -2.66 -6.34
C GLU A 6 6.43 -1.95 -5.53
N VAL A 7 5.24 -2.56 -5.42
CA VAL A 7 4.14 -2.06 -4.57
C VAL A 7 4.55 -2.06 -3.11
N LEU A 8 5.17 -3.14 -2.61
CA LEU A 8 5.68 -3.21 -1.24
C LEU A 8 6.75 -2.14 -1.01
N ALA A 9 7.72 -2.01 -1.92
CA ALA A 9 8.77 -1.01 -1.80
C ALA A 9 8.25 0.44 -1.90
N LEU A 10 7.15 0.68 -2.60
CA LEU A 10 6.51 2.00 -2.66
C LEU A 10 5.78 2.30 -1.36
N LEU A 11 4.99 1.35 -0.84
CA LEU A 11 4.26 1.51 0.42
C LEU A 11 5.22 1.72 1.60
N ASP A 12 6.35 1.02 1.64
CA ASP A 12 7.36 1.07 2.72
C ASP A 12 8.05 2.44 2.84
N LYS A 13 7.91 3.33 1.84
CA LYS A 13 8.37 4.73 1.93
C LYS A 13 7.49 5.62 2.79
N HIS A 14 6.23 5.22 2.98
CA HIS A 14 5.19 6.04 3.61
C HIS A 14 4.60 5.37 4.84
N LEU A 15 4.48 4.04 4.82
CA LEU A 15 3.75 3.27 5.81
C LEU A 15 4.69 2.34 6.59
N ASP A 16 4.34 2.09 7.84
CA ASP A 16 5.00 1.16 8.73
C ASP A 16 4.46 -0.27 8.56
N GLY A 17 5.33 -1.27 8.75
CA GLY A 17 4.93 -2.67 8.82
C GLY A 17 4.34 -3.22 7.51
N VAL A 18 4.86 -2.76 6.38
CA VAL A 18 4.34 -3.10 5.06
C VAL A 18 4.58 -4.57 4.72
N LEU A 19 3.50 -5.30 4.44
CA LEU A 19 3.54 -6.73 4.18
C LEU A 19 2.47 -7.16 3.18
N MET A 20 2.70 -8.34 2.58
CA MET A 20 1.71 -9.05 1.80
C MET A 20 0.85 -9.95 2.69
N SER A 21 -0.45 -10.00 2.45
CA SER A 21 -1.39 -10.83 3.22
C SER A 21 -1.44 -12.26 2.67
N GLY A 22 -0.83 -13.20 3.41
CA GLY A 22 -0.84 -14.62 3.09
C GLY A 22 -0.17 -14.96 1.76
N SER A 23 -0.82 -15.78 0.92
CA SER A 23 -0.35 -16.14 -0.42
C SER A 23 -0.93 -15.26 -1.54
N GLY A 24 -1.81 -14.31 -1.20
CA GLY A 24 -2.49 -13.44 -2.15
C GLY A 24 -1.66 -12.21 -2.54
N SER A 25 -2.23 -11.35 -3.39
CA SER A 25 -1.58 -10.11 -3.86
C SER A 25 -1.89 -8.87 -3.03
N THR A 26 -2.73 -9.00 -2.00
CA THR A 26 -3.12 -7.87 -1.13
C THR A 26 -1.95 -7.45 -0.27
N CYS A 27 -1.56 -6.18 -0.37
CA CYS A 27 -0.55 -5.57 0.48
C CYS A 27 -1.22 -4.65 1.51
N PHE A 28 -0.64 -4.53 2.70
CA PHE A 28 -1.11 -3.65 3.76
C PHE A 28 0.05 -2.97 4.48
N GLY A 29 -0.25 -1.86 5.15
CA GLY A 29 0.67 -1.10 6.00
C GLY A 29 -0.13 -0.19 6.92
N LEU A 30 0.53 0.35 7.94
CA LEU A 30 -0.07 1.24 8.94
C LEU A 30 0.60 2.62 8.85
N GLY A 31 -0.11 3.68 9.21
CA GLY A 31 0.45 5.02 9.17
C GLY A 31 -0.51 6.06 9.69
N SER A 32 -0.05 7.31 9.77
CA SER A 32 -0.94 8.43 10.05
C SER A 32 -1.92 8.65 8.88
N VAL A 33 -2.98 9.42 9.11
CA VAL A 33 -3.93 9.77 8.03
C VAL A 33 -3.21 10.46 6.86
N VAL A 34 -2.20 11.29 7.15
CA VAL A 34 -1.44 12.00 6.12
C VAL A 34 -0.64 11.01 5.27
N ASP A 35 0.10 10.10 5.91
CA ASP A 35 0.94 9.12 5.21
C ASP A 35 0.11 8.14 4.38
N ILE A 36 -1.05 7.74 4.89
CA ILE A 36 -2.00 6.89 4.17
C ILE A 36 -2.48 7.57 2.88
N GLU A 37 -2.85 8.85 2.92
CA GLU A 37 -3.32 9.55 1.72
C GLU A 37 -2.16 9.80 0.72
N LEU A 38 -0.94 10.03 1.20
CA LEU A 38 0.26 10.11 0.34
C LEU A 38 0.54 8.78 -0.38
N ALA A 39 0.59 7.67 0.38
CA ALA A 39 0.78 6.34 -0.16
C ALA A 39 -0.30 5.98 -1.18
N ARG A 40 -1.56 6.28 -0.86
CA ARG A 40 -2.71 6.05 -1.74
C ARG A 40 -2.60 6.82 -3.04
N ALA A 41 -2.27 8.10 -2.98
CA ALA A 41 -2.11 8.93 -4.18
C ALA A 41 -0.99 8.39 -5.08
N GLU A 42 0.13 7.98 -4.50
CA GLU A 42 1.26 7.46 -5.27
C GLU A 42 0.98 6.07 -5.87
N ILE A 43 0.30 5.16 -5.15
CA ILE A 43 -0.15 3.87 -5.68
C ILE A 43 -1.10 4.09 -6.86
N ASN A 44 -2.15 4.91 -6.70
CA ASN A 44 -3.14 5.12 -7.75
C ASN A 44 -2.52 5.75 -9.01
N ARG A 45 -1.45 6.54 -8.85
CA ARG A 45 -0.71 7.15 -9.97
C ARG A 45 0.23 6.15 -10.66
N THR A 46 0.93 5.31 -9.89
CA THR A 46 2.00 4.43 -10.40
C THR A 46 1.48 3.08 -10.87
N PHE A 47 0.46 2.57 -10.19
CA PHE A 47 -0.16 1.26 -10.43
C PHE A 47 -1.69 1.43 -10.54
N PRO A 48 -2.20 2.07 -11.62
CA PRO A 48 -3.62 2.40 -11.76
C PRO A 48 -4.56 1.19 -11.81
N GLU A 49 -4.02 -0.01 -12.05
CA GLU A 49 -4.77 -1.27 -11.99
C GLU A 49 -5.01 -1.78 -10.56
N TYR A 50 -4.31 -1.23 -9.56
CA TYR A 50 -4.51 -1.55 -8.16
C TYR A 50 -5.61 -0.67 -7.58
N TRP A 51 -6.48 -1.27 -6.77
CA TRP A 51 -7.44 -0.52 -5.96
C TRP A 51 -6.90 -0.36 -4.54
N THR A 52 -7.24 0.75 -3.91
CA THR A 52 -6.82 1.09 -2.54
C THR A 52 -8.03 1.25 -1.64
N LYS A 53 -7.94 0.77 -0.40
CA LYS A 53 -8.97 0.95 0.62
C LYS A 53 -8.33 1.30 1.96
N VAL A 54 -8.72 2.45 2.51
CA VAL A 54 -8.35 2.86 3.85
C VAL A 54 -9.25 2.13 4.84
N VAL A 55 -8.63 1.38 5.75
CA VAL A 55 -9.32 0.69 6.84
C VAL A 55 -8.89 1.33 8.14
N LYS A 56 -9.86 1.85 8.90
CA LYS A 56 -9.62 2.42 10.23
C LYS A 56 -9.80 1.31 11.25
N THR A 57 -8.73 0.92 11.93
CA THR A 57 -8.81 0.12 13.16
C THR A 57 -8.99 1.06 14.35
N LEU A 58 -9.91 0.69 15.24
CA LEU A 58 -10.37 1.45 16.40
C LEU A 58 -9.28 1.62 17.46
#